data_AF-A0A2W5TBE3-F1
#
_entry.id   AF-A0A2W5TBE3-F1
#
_cell.length_a   1.000
_cell.length_b   1.000
_cell.length_c   1.000
_cell.angle_alpha   90.00
_cell.angle_beta   90.00
_cell.angle_gamma   90.00
#
_symmetry.space_group_name_H-M   'P 1'
#
loop_
_entity.id
_entity.type
_entity.pdbx_description
1 polymer ?
#
loop_
_entity_poly.entity_id
_entity_poly.type
_entity_poly.pdbx_seq_one_letter_code
_entity_poly.pdbx_strand_id
1 'polypeptide(L)'
;MLAELFRGTLIAGCAAAVVLWVLAVRVAGGVVAASGGSLAGWVLAVLWPFGARQTAGVSAEKSTSLNKMLVGFFIAILVAIASMAVYSNLTFVPPTR
;
A
#
# COMPACT_ATOMS: atom_id res chain seq x y z
N MET A 1 18.91 8.15 -19.30
CA MET A 1 17.83 9.06 -18.86
C MET A 1 16.51 8.33 -18.63
N LEU A 2 15.97 7.59 -19.62
CA LEU A 2 14.69 6.90 -19.46
C LEU A 2 14.71 5.76 -18.41
N ALA A 3 15.77 4.94 -18.36
CA ALA A 3 15.90 3.90 -17.34
C ALA A 3 15.93 4.49 -15.91
N GLU A 4 16.67 5.57 -15.69
CA GLU A 4 16.71 6.26 -14.39
C GLU A 4 15.35 6.85 -13.99
N LEU A 5 14.57 7.36 -14.94
CA LEU A 5 13.20 7.81 -14.69
C LEU A 5 12.36 6.67 -14.11
N PHE A 6 12.31 5.51 -14.78
CA PHE A 6 11.53 4.36 -14.32
C PHE A 6 12.06 3.76 -13.02
N ARG A 7 13.38 3.79 -12.78
CA ARG A 7 13.95 3.45 -11.47
C ARG A 7 13.44 4.40 -10.39
N GLY A 8 13.41 5.70 -10.66
CA GLY A 8 12.86 6.70 -9.75
C GLY A 8 11.37 6.48 -9.48
N THR A 9 10.57 6.22 -10.52
CA THR A 9 9.13 5.94 -10.40
C THR A 9 8.86 4.64 -9.63
N LEU A 10 9.67 3.60 -9.82
CA LEU A 10 9.62 2.37 -9.02
C LEU A 10 9.81 2.67 -7.53
N ILE A 11 10.89 3.39 -7.18
CA ILE A 11 11.18 3.76 -5.78
C ILE A 11 10.04 4.60 -5.20
N ALA A 12 9.56 5.60 -5.94
CA ALA A 12 8.46 6.46 -5.51
C ALA A 12 7.15 5.67 -5.30
N GLY A 13 6.82 4.74 -6.21
CA GLY A 13 5.65 3.87 -6.09
C GLY A 13 5.73 2.95 -4.87
N CYS A 14 6.88 2.31 -4.65
CA CYS A 14 7.12 1.50 -3.46
C CYS A 14 7.01 2.32 -2.17
N ALA A 15 7.64 3.50 -2.12
CA ALA A 15 7.58 4.38 -0.95
C ALA A 15 6.14 4.84 -0.67
N ALA A 16 5.40 5.25 -1.70
CA ALA A 16 4.00 5.65 -1.57
C ALA A 16 3.12 4.50 -1.06
N ALA A 17 3.32 3.28 -1.56
CA ALA A 17 2.61 2.09 -1.10
C ALA A 17 2.87 1.83 0.39
N VAL A 18 4.14 1.91 0.83
CA VAL A 18 4.53 1.74 2.24
C VAL A 18 3.90 2.82 3.12
N VAL A 19 3.96 4.09 2.71
CA VAL A 19 3.38 5.21 3.46
C VAL A 19 1.87 5.02 3.63
N LEU A 20 1.16 4.69 2.55
CA LEU A 20 -0.28 4.45 2.60
C LEU A 20 -0.64 3.26 3.47
N TRP A 21 0.15 2.19 3.43
CA TRP A 21 -0.04 1.04 4.32
C TRP A 21 0.12 1.43 5.79
N VAL A 22 1.19 2.12 6.15
CA VAL A 22 1.44 2.58 7.53
C VAL A 22 0.31 3.50 8.03
N LEU A 23 -0.15 4.43 7.20
CA LEU A 23 -1.27 5.29 7.54
C LEU A 23 -2.56 4.50 7.74
N ALA A 24 -2.83 3.51 6.87
CA ALA A 24 -3.98 2.64 7.00
C ALA A 24 -3.91 1.79 8.30
N VAL A 25 -2.73 1.24 8.65
CA VAL A 25 -2.52 0.52 9.91
C VAL A 25 -2.79 1.41 11.12
N ARG A 26 -2.35 2.67 11.10
CA ARG A 26 -2.66 3.61 12.20
C ARG A 26 -4.16 3.84 12.37
N VAL A 27 -4.89 4.03 11.27
CA VAL A 27 -6.35 4.20 11.31
C VAL A 27 -7.04 2.92 11.78
N ALA A 28 -6.66 1.76 11.25
CA ALA A 28 -7.20 0.46 11.63
C ALA A 28 -6.92 0.12 13.10
N GLY A 29 -5.72 0.40 13.59
CA GLY A 29 -5.34 0.24 14.99
C GLY A 29 -6.20 1.10 15.92
N GLY A 30 -6.51 2.33 15.53
CA GLY A 30 -7.45 3.18 16.26
C GLY A 30 -8.88 2.63 16.30
N VAL A 31 -9.32 1.91 15.25
CA VAL A 31 -10.61 1.20 15.23
C VAL A 31 -10.59 0.01 16.19
N VAL A 32 -9.54 -0.81 16.14
CA VAL A 32 -9.37 -1.99 17.00
C VAL A 32 -9.26 -1.59 18.48
N ALA A 33 -8.52 -0.53 18.79
CA ALA A 33 -8.41 -0.03 20.16
C ALA A 33 -9.77 0.44 20.70
N ALA A 34 -10.57 1.12 19.87
CA ALA A 34 -11.89 1.60 20.27
C ALA A 34 -12.91 0.48 20.49
N SER A 35 -12.73 -0.69 19.86
CA SER A 35 -13.62 -1.85 20.01
C SER A 35 -13.21 -2.82 21.13
N GLY A 36 -12.25 -2.46 21.98
CA GLY A 36 -11.79 -3.30 23.09
C GLY A 36 -10.67 -4.28 22.73
N GLY A 37 -10.05 -4.12 21.56
CA GLY A 37 -8.73 -4.66 21.19
C GLY A 37 -8.44 -6.12 21.51
N SER A 38 -8.74 -7.04 20.57
CA SER A 38 -8.22 -8.41 20.63
C SER A 38 -6.89 -8.55 19.90
N LEU A 39 -6.05 -9.52 20.27
CA LEU A 39 -4.81 -9.83 19.55
C LEU A 39 -5.07 -10.13 18.07
N ALA A 40 -6.11 -10.92 17.78
CA ALA A 40 -6.53 -11.20 16.41
C ALA A 40 -6.93 -9.93 15.64
N GLY A 41 -7.63 -9.00 16.29
CA GLY A 41 -7.97 -7.70 15.71
C GLY A 41 -6.72 -6.88 15.35
N TRP A 42 -5.72 -6.85 16.23
CA TRP A 42 -4.45 -6.18 15.96
C TRP A 42 -3.66 -6.82 14.81
N VAL A 43 -3.60 -8.15 14.77
CA VAL A 43 -2.95 -8.89 13.67
C VAL A 43 -3.64 -8.56 12.34
N LEU A 44 -4.97 -8.58 12.29
CA LEU A 44 -5.73 -8.22 11.09
C LEU A 44 -5.53 -6.75 10.70
N ALA A 45 -5.44 -5.84 11.66
CA ALA A 45 -5.16 -4.42 11.38
C ALA A 45 -3.78 -4.19 10.77
N VAL A 46 -2.79 -5.04 11.05
CA VAL A 46 -1.44 -4.94 10.46
C VAL A 46 -1.36 -5.62 9.10
N LEU A 47 -1.91 -6.83 8.99
CA LEU A 47 -1.85 -7.64 7.77
C LEU A 47 -2.82 -7.15 6.68
N TRP A 48 -3.95 -6.58 7.09
CA TRP A 48 -4.97 -6.07 6.17
C TRP A 48 -5.73 -4.87 6.77
N PRO A 49 -5.06 -3.72 6.95
CA PRO A 49 -5.64 -2.55 7.61
C PRO A 49 -6.95 -2.07 6.97
N PHE A 50 -7.07 -2.23 5.65
CA PHE A 50 -8.24 -1.78 4.91
C PHE A 50 -9.51 -2.53 5.30
N GLY A 51 -9.42 -3.74 5.87
CA GLY A 51 -10.57 -4.51 6.35
C GLY A 51 -11.35 -3.77 7.45
N ALA A 52 -10.69 -2.90 8.23
CA ALA A 52 -11.31 -2.13 9.30
C ALA A 52 -12.49 -1.24 8.83
N ARG A 53 -12.56 -0.90 7.54
CA ARG A 53 -13.69 -0.15 6.97
C ARG A 53 -15.04 -0.89 7.06
N GLN A 54 -15.00 -2.22 7.24
CA GLN A 54 -16.18 -3.08 7.34
C GLN A 54 -16.53 -3.43 8.79
N THR A 55 -15.77 -2.93 9.77
CA THR A 55 -16.04 -3.19 11.18
C THR A 55 -17.28 -2.42 11.63
N ALA A 56 -18.16 -3.09 12.39
CA ALA A 56 -19.34 -2.47 12.96
C ALA A 56 -18.97 -1.29 13.86
N GLY A 57 -19.68 -0.17 13.72
CA GLY A 57 -19.44 1.05 14.52
C GLY A 57 -18.34 1.98 14.01
N VAL A 58 -17.71 1.67 12.87
CA VAL A 58 -16.77 2.60 12.22
C VAL A 58 -17.52 3.76 11.57
N SER A 59 -17.04 4.98 11.77
CA SER A 59 -17.64 6.17 11.19
C SER A 59 -17.47 6.22 9.67
N ALA A 60 -18.41 6.86 8.97
CA ALA A 60 -18.38 6.99 7.52
C ALA A 60 -17.10 7.68 7.01
N GLU A 61 -16.57 8.64 7.77
CA GLU A 61 -15.34 9.36 7.45
C GLU A 61 -14.11 8.45 7.50
N LYS A 62 -14.01 7.58 8.52
CA LYS A 62 -12.92 6.61 8.64
C LYS A 62 -12.98 5.57 7.52
N SER A 63 -14.18 5.05 7.21
CA SER A 63 -14.36 4.11 6.10
C SER A 63 -14.03 4.75 4.75
N THR A 64 -14.42 6.00 4.52
CA THR A 64 -14.07 6.75 3.31
C THR A 64 -12.56 6.98 3.19
N SER A 65 -11.91 7.33 4.31
CA SER A 65 -10.46 7.54 4.35
C SER A 65 -9.69 6.24 4.04
N LEU A 66 -10.09 5.12 4.64
CA LEU A 66 -9.53 3.80 4.35
C LEU A 66 -9.75 3.38 2.90
N ASN A 67 -10.92 3.67 2.30
CA ASN A 67 -11.17 3.41 0.88
C ASN A 67 -10.23 4.21 -0.04
N LYS A 68 -10.02 5.50 0.25
CA LYS A 68 -9.09 6.33 -0.52
C LYS A 68 -7.66 5.82 -0.41
N MET A 69 -7.24 5.43 0.80
CA MET A 69 -5.92 4.83 1.03
C MET A 69 -5.75 3.50 0.29
N LEU A 70 -6.79 2.66 0.26
CA LEU A 70 -6.81 1.39 -0.47
C LEU A 70 -6.60 1.60 -1.97
N VAL A 71 -7.36 2.53 -2.56
CA VAL A 71 -7.24 2.87 -3.99
C VAL A 71 -5.84 3.42 -4.28
N GLY A 72 -5.35 4.37 -3.48
CA GLY A 72 -4.01 4.92 -3.63
C GLY A 72 -2.91 3.86 -3.50
N PHE A 73 -3.07 2.91 -2.60
CA PHE A 73 -2.12 1.82 -2.39
C PHE A 73 -2.01 0.92 -3.62
N PHE A 74 -3.15 0.52 -4.20
CA PHE A 74 -3.15 -0.26 -5.43
C PHE A 74 -2.56 0.51 -6.61
N ILE A 75 -2.88 1.80 -6.75
CA ILE A 75 -2.28 2.65 -7.79
C ILE A 75 -0.75 2.69 -7.63
N ALA A 76 -0.25 2.90 -6.42
CA ALA A 76 1.17 2.97 -6.13
C ALA A 76 1.90 1.66 -6.47
N ILE A 77 1.31 0.51 -6.12
CA ILE A 77 1.85 -0.80 -6.48
C ILE A 77 1.83 -1.04 -7.99
N LEU A 78 0.72 -0.73 -8.68
CA LEU A 78 0.63 -0.90 -10.12
C LEU A 78 1.67 -0.05 -10.86
N VAL A 79 1.87 1.19 -10.43
CA VAL A 79 2.92 2.07 -10.96
C VAL A 79 4.32 1.50 -10.71
N ALA A 80 4.58 0.97 -9.51
CA ALA A 80 5.85 0.33 -9.19
C ALA A 80 6.11 -0.90 -10.08
N ILE A 81 5.12 -1.80 -10.22
CA ILE A 81 5.22 -3.01 -11.05
C ILE A 81 5.46 -2.64 -12.52
N ALA A 82 4.67 -1.70 -13.06
CA ALA A 82 4.84 -1.24 -14.43
C ALA A 82 6.23 -0.63 -14.65
N SER A 83 6.71 0.17 -13.71
CA SER A 83 8.05 0.77 -13.77
C SER A 83 9.15 -0.27 -13.72
N MET A 84 9.03 -1.29 -12.87
CA MET A 84 9.98 -2.40 -12.79
C MET A 84 10.03 -3.20 -14.09
N ALA A 85 8.87 -3.47 -14.70
CA ALA A 85 8.80 -4.17 -15.98
C ALA A 85 9.51 -3.40 -17.09
N VAL A 86 9.28 -2.08 -17.19
CA VAL A 86 9.96 -1.23 -18.19
C VAL A 86 11.46 -1.13 -17.89
N TYR A 87 11.85 -0.87 -16.64
CA TYR A 87 13.25 -0.79 -16.24
C TYR A 87 14.02 -2.07 -16.56
N SER A 88 13.42 -3.24 -16.25
CA SER A 88 14.04 -4.54 -16.53
C SER A 88 14.25 -4.76 -18.03
N ASN A 89 13.29 -4.38 -18.86
CA ASN A 89 13.44 -4.46 -20.32
C ASN A 89 14.52 -3.52 -20.86
N LEU A 90 14.64 -2.31 -20.32
CA LEU A 90 15.64 -1.33 -20.76
C LEU A 90 17.06 -1.67 -20.32
N THR A 91 17.22 -2.46 -19.25
CA THR A 91 18.52 -2.80 -18.67
C THR A 91 18.94 -4.25 -18.90
N PHE A 92 18.11 -5.02 -19.60
CA PHE A 92 18.41 -6.41 -19.92
C PHE A 92 19.63 -6.51 -20.85
N VAL A 93 20.68 -7.18 -20.38
CA VAL A 93 21.83 -7.57 -21.19
C VAL A 93 21.79 -9.09 -21.36
N PRO A 94 21.60 -9.61 -22.58
CA PRO A 94 21.65 -11.05 -22.83
C PRO A 94 23.02 -11.61 -22.44
N PRO A 95 23.12 -12.81 -21.86
CA PRO A 95 24.41 -13.44 -21.60
C PRO A 95 25.15 -13.67 -22.92
N THR A 96 26.32 -13.07 -23.07
CA THR A 96 27.23 -13.32 -24.20
C THR A 96 27.81 -14.72 -24.06
N ARG A 97 27.57 -15.58 -25.05
CA ARG A 97 28.24 -16.88 -25.17
C ARG A 97 29.67 -16.69 -25.65
#